data_AF-A0A0G1MUC0-F1
#
_entry.id   AF-A0A0G1MUC0-F1
#
_cell.length_a   1.000
_cell.length_b   1.000
_cell.length_c   1.000
_cell.angle_alpha   90.00
_cell.angle_beta   90.00
_cell.angle_gamma   90.00
#
_symmetry.space_group_name_H-M   'P 1'
#
loop_
_entity.id
_entity.type
_entity.pdbx_description
1 polymer ?
#
loop_
_entity_poly.entity_id
_entity_poly.type
_entity_poly.pdbx_seq_one_letter_code
_entity_poly.pdbx_strand_id
1 'polypeptide(L)'
;MLTLTIAVFAIYRRFYRLTAGTKKERLDEAIGHLADELQREKYKCHQLEVELAIMRESFPDHLQKLGLVRYNPFKETGGNQSFSLALINGRGSGLIITSLHNREGTRLYSKPIRGGSSQPGLSREEQEALKLAGSH
;
A
#
# COMPACT_ATOMS: atom_id res chain seq x y z
N MET A 1 1.50 -53.69 -36.85
CA MET A 1 0.83 -52.70 -37.73
C MET A 1 -0.68 -52.69 -37.54
N LEU A 2 -1.40 -53.80 -37.75
CA LEU A 2 -2.88 -53.83 -37.60
C LEU A 2 -3.38 -53.41 -36.21
N THR A 3 -2.73 -53.86 -35.14
CA THR A 3 -3.11 -53.53 -33.75
C THR A 3 -2.94 -52.04 -33.44
N LEU A 4 -1.87 -51.41 -33.96
CA LEU A 4 -1.65 -49.97 -33.86
C LEU A 4 -2.70 -49.21 -34.66
N THR A 5 -3.03 -49.67 -35.87
CA THR A 5 -4.10 -49.07 -36.69
C THR A 5 -5.46 -49.15 -36.02
N ILE A 6 -5.79 -50.29 -35.40
CA ILE A 6 -7.05 -50.47 -34.65
C ILE A 6 -7.08 -49.58 -33.40
N ALA A 7 -5.97 -49.49 -32.66
CA ALA A 7 -5.87 -48.63 -31.49
C ALA A 7 -5.98 -47.14 -31.86
N VAL A 8 -5.27 -46.70 -32.90
CA VAL A 8 -5.38 -45.34 -33.44
C VAL A 8 -6.81 -45.08 -33.91
N PHE A 9 -7.44 -46.01 -34.62
CA PHE A 9 -8.82 -45.87 -35.08
C PHE A 9 -9.83 -45.83 -33.92
N ALA A 10 -9.62 -46.62 -32.86
CA ALA A 10 -10.46 -46.60 -31.67
C ALA A 10 -10.32 -45.29 -30.88
N ILE A 11 -9.09 -44.77 -30.75
CA ILE A 11 -8.81 -43.45 -30.14
C ILE A 11 -9.42 -42.35 -30.99
N TYR A 12 -9.23 -42.39 -32.31
CA TYR A 12 -9.82 -41.42 -33.24
C TYR A 12 -11.34 -41.44 -33.17
N ARG A 13 -11.95 -42.63 -33.13
CA ARG A 13 -13.41 -42.81 -33.03
C ARG A 13 -13.95 -42.39 -31.66
N ARG A 14 -13.17 -42.54 -30.58
CA ARG A 14 -13.54 -42.05 -29.24
C ARG A 14 -13.43 -40.53 -29.17
N PHE A 15 -12.40 -39.94 -29.76
CA PHE A 15 -12.25 -38.50 -29.92
C PHE A 15 -13.37 -37.92 -30.78
N TYR A 16 -13.68 -38.56 -31.91
CA TYR A 16 -14.76 -38.17 -32.81
C TYR A 16 -16.14 -38.33 -32.16
N ARG A 17 -16.38 -39.30 -31.28
CA ARG A 17 -17.65 -39.44 -30.55
C ARG A 17 -17.82 -38.38 -29.46
N LEU A 18 -16.72 -37.96 -28.83
CA LEU A 18 -16.74 -36.85 -27.87
C LEU A 18 -16.96 -35.50 -28.58
N THR A 19 -16.51 -35.34 -29.82
CA THR A 19 -16.70 -34.13 -30.63
C THR A 19 -17.89 -34.18 -31.59
N ALA A 20 -18.50 -35.33 -31.87
CA ALA A 20 -19.63 -35.45 -32.81
C ALA A 20 -20.98 -34.98 -32.26
N GLY A 21 -21.09 -34.76 -30.94
CA GLY A 21 -22.30 -34.19 -30.31
C GLY A 21 -22.30 -32.66 -30.25
N THR A 22 -21.14 -32.02 -30.47
CA THR A 22 -20.96 -30.56 -30.45
C THR A 22 -20.25 -30.17 -31.72
N LYS A 23 -20.95 -29.50 -32.66
CA LYS A 23 -20.36 -28.97 -33.91
C LYS A 23 -18.94 -28.49 -33.65
N LYS A 24 -17.96 -28.97 -34.43
CA LYS A 24 -16.53 -28.64 -34.32
C LYS A 24 -16.28 -27.12 -34.10
N GLU A 25 -17.09 -26.28 -34.77
CA GLU A 25 -17.17 -24.83 -34.59
C GLU A 25 -17.36 -24.41 -33.13
N ARG A 26 -18.25 -25.06 -32.37
CA ARG A 26 -18.54 -24.73 -30.96
C ARG A 26 -17.37 -25.02 -30.01
N LEU A 27 -16.53 -26.01 -30.33
CA LEU A 27 -15.36 -26.34 -29.49
C LEU A 27 -14.21 -25.38 -29.79
N ASP A 28 -13.96 -25.11 -31.07
CA ASP A 28 -12.94 -24.14 -31.49
C ASP A 28 -13.32 -22.72 -30.99
N GLU A 29 -14.62 -22.36 -31.04
CA GLU A 29 -15.16 -21.13 -30.45
C GLU A 29 -15.00 -21.09 -28.92
N ALA A 30 -15.27 -22.19 -28.21
CA ALA A 30 -15.11 -22.23 -26.76
C ALA A 30 -13.64 -22.11 -26.32
N ILE A 31 -12.72 -22.76 -27.06
CA ILE A 31 -11.27 -22.64 -26.82
C ILE A 31 -10.80 -21.23 -27.15
N GLY A 32 -11.28 -20.64 -28.25
CA GLY A 32 -10.99 -19.24 -28.61
C GLY A 32 -11.46 -18.27 -27.52
N HIS A 33 -12.69 -18.45 -27.03
CA HIS A 33 -13.23 -17.63 -25.94
C HIS A 33 -12.42 -17.76 -24.65
N LEU A 34 -12.03 -18.98 -24.27
CA LEU A 34 -11.17 -19.22 -23.10
C LEU A 34 -9.78 -18.61 -23.27
N ALA A 35 -9.20 -18.69 -24.47
CA ALA A 35 -7.90 -18.07 -24.77
C ALA A 35 -7.99 -16.54 -24.66
N ASP A 36 -9.05 -15.94 -25.20
CA ASP A 36 -9.31 -14.51 -25.10
C ASP A 36 -9.56 -14.07 -23.65
N GLU A 37 -10.33 -14.83 -22.88
CA GLU A 37 -10.53 -14.58 -21.44
C GLU A 37 -9.22 -14.66 -20.67
N LEU A 38 -8.41 -15.70 -20.92
CA LEU A 38 -7.11 -15.85 -20.29
C LEU A 38 -6.17 -14.69 -20.65
N GLN A 39 -6.19 -14.21 -21.90
CA GLN A 39 -5.41 -13.06 -22.32
C GLN A 39 -5.89 -11.77 -21.65
N ARG A 40 -7.20 -11.57 -21.53
CA ARG A 40 -7.78 -10.43 -20.80
C ARG A 40 -7.40 -10.46 -19.32
N GLU A 41 -7.47 -11.62 -18.67
CA GLU A 41 -7.06 -11.76 -17.27
C GLU A 41 -5.56 -11.52 -17.08
N LYS A 42 -4.71 -12.06 -17.96
CA LYS A 42 -3.27 -11.76 -17.92
C LYS A 42 -2.99 -10.27 -18.05
N TYR A 43 -3.70 -9.58 -18.95
CA TYR A 43 -3.55 -8.13 -19.11
C TYR A 43 -3.97 -7.38 -17.84
N LYS A 44 -5.10 -7.74 -17.22
CA LYS A 44 -5.53 -7.15 -15.94
C LYS A 44 -4.54 -7.41 -14.81
N CYS A 45 -4.03 -8.64 -14.68
CA CYS A 45 -3.00 -8.96 -13.69
C CYS A 45 -1.76 -8.08 -13.89
N HIS A 46 -1.30 -7.93 -15.13
CA HIS A 46 -0.17 -7.06 -15.42
C HIS A 46 -0.44 -5.59 -15.07
N GLN A 47 -1.64 -5.08 -15.36
CA GLN A 47 -2.01 -3.70 -14.97
C GLN A 47 -2.02 -3.54 -13.44
N LEU A 48 -2.58 -4.50 -12.71
CA LEU A 48 -2.57 -4.49 -11.24
C LEU A 48 -1.15 -4.54 -10.67
N GLU A 49 -0.26 -5.32 -11.27
CA GLU A 49 1.16 -5.35 -10.88
C GLU A 49 1.84 -3.99 -11.04
N VAL A 50 1.57 -3.30 -12.16
CA VAL A 50 2.09 -1.95 -12.41
C VAL A 50 1.53 -0.94 -11.42
N GLU A 51 0.23 -0.94 -11.17
CA GLU A 51 -0.40 -0.03 -10.20
C GLU A 51 0.12 -0.27 -8.77
N LEU A 52 0.30 -1.54 -8.38
CA LEU A 52 0.89 -1.90 -7.10
C LEU A 52 2.35 -1.45 -6.99
N ALA A 53 3.13 -1.53 -8.06
CA ALA A 53 4.50 -1.05 -8.07
C ALA A 53 4.55 0.46 -7.83
N ILE A 54 3.72 1.23 -8.53
CA ILE A 54 3.61 2.69 -8.37
C ILE A 54 3.19 3.05 -6.93
N MET A 55 2.18 2.37 -6.39
CA MET A 55 1.71 2.60 -5.02
C MET A 55 2.81 2.28 -3.98
N ARG A 56 3.56 1.20 -4.17
CA ARG A 56 4.66 0.83 -3.28
C ARG A 56 5.81 1.84 -3.30
N GLU A 57 6.05 2.45 -4.45
CA GLU A 57 7.09 3.47 -4.60
C GLU A 57 6.73 4.76 -3.85
N SER A 58 5.47 5.19 -3.88
CA SER A 58 5.00 6.39 -3.19
C SER A 58 4.67 6.17 -1.71
N PHE A 59 4.44 4.93 -1.28
CA PHE A 59 4.06 4.60 0.09
C PHE A 59 4.96 5.23 1.18
N PRO A 60 6.30 5.19 1.07
CA PRO A 60 7.19 5.78 2.07
C PRO A 60 7.11 7.31 2.18
N ASP A 61 6.52 7.98 1.19
CA ASP A 61 6.41 9.44 1.16
C ASP A 61 5.18 9.95 1.95
N HIS A 62 4.21 9.08 2.22
CA HIS A 62 3.05 9.40 3.04
C HIS A 62 3.39 9.47 4.55
N LEU A 63 2.75 10.40 5.26
CA LEU A 63 2.82 10.48 6.72
C LEU A 63 2.18 9.23 7.32
N GLN A 64 2.95 8.45 8.05
CA GLN A 64 2.52 7.15 8.57
C GLN A 64 2.99 6.88 9.99
N LYS A 65 3.91 7.70 10.51
CA LYS A 65 4.46 7.61 11.86
C LYS A 65 4.06 8.82 12.68
N LEU A 66 3.63 8.59 13.91
CA LEU A 66 3.09 9.60 14.80
C LEU A 66 3.67 9.48 16.20
N GLY A 67 3.92 10.62 16.83
CA GLY A 67 4.38 10.70 18.21
C GLY A 67 3.80 11.93 18.90
N LEU A 68 3.15 11.73 20.04
CA LEU A 68 2.47 12.79 20.78
C LEU A 68 3.02 12.87 22.20
N VAL A 69 3.49 14.04 22.59
CA VAL A 69 3.93 14.33 23.94
C VAL A 69 3.07 15.45 24.50
N ARG A 70 2.42 15.22 25.64
CA ARG A 70 1.63 16.23 26.36
C ARG A 70 2.40 16.71 27.58
N TYR A 71 2.46 18.02 27.77
CA TYR A 71 3.25 18.63 28.84
C TYR A 71 2.64 19.94 29.32
N ASN A 72 3.25 20.50 30.36
CA ASN A 72 2.89 21.79 30.91
C ASN A 72 4.12 22.70 30.97
N PRO A 73 4.33 23.58 29.97
CA PRO A 73 5.48 24.47 29.93
C PRO A 73 5.34 25.64 30.91
N PHE A 74 4.13 25.94 31.39
CA PHE A 74 3.86 27.04 32.31
C PHE A 74 3.27 26.50 33.60
N LYS A 75 4.01 26.59 34.71
CA LYS A 75 3.59 26.06 36.03
C LYS A 75 2.27 26.67 36.57
N GLU A 76 1.76 27.71 35.93
CA GLU A 76 0.59 28.50 36.34
C GLU A 76 -0.74 27.97 35.77
N THR A 77 -0.67 27.11 34.75
CA THR A 77 -1.79 26.39 34.16
C THR A 77 -1.86 24.99 34.78
N GLY A 78 -3.03 24.56 35.24
CA GLY A 78 -3.20 23.19 35.74
C GLY A 78 -3.22 22.18 34.59
N GLY A 79 -2.55 21.04 34.76
CA GLY A 79 -2.56 19.91 33.82
C GLY A 79 -1.67 20.07 32.58
N ASN A 80 -1.60 19.00 31.76
CA ASN A 80 -0.79 18.95 30.53
C ASN A 80 -1.63 19.35 29.30
N GLN A 81 -1.87 20.66 29.17
CA GLN A 81 -2.70 21.22 28.09
C GLN A 81 -1.90 21.59 26.82
N SER A 82 -0.57 21.69 26.94
CA SER A 82 0.33 21.84 25.79
C SER A 82 0.71 20.48 25.21
N PHE A 83 1.09 20.46 23.94
CA PHE A 83 1.54 19.24 23.28
C PHE A 83 2.55 19.49 22.18
N SER A 84 3.32 18.47 21.84
CA SER A 84 4.13 18.39 20.64
C SER A 84 3.77 17.10 19.90
N LEU A 85 3.37 17.25 18.64
CA LEU A 85 2.93 16.18 17.75
C LEU A 85 3.89 16.08 16.57
N ALA A 86 4.63 14.99 16.48
CA ALA A 86 5.45 14.65 15.33
C ALA A 86 4.64 13.79 14.35
N LEU A 87 4.65 14.20 13.09
CA LEU A 87 4.07 13.46 11.96
C LEU A 87 5.19 13.28 10.93
N ILE A 88 5.65 12.05 10.74
CA ILE A 88 6.76 11.75 9.81
C ILE A 88 6.38 10.62 8.86
N ASN A 89 6.98 10.65 7.67
CA ASN A 89 6.85 9.63 6.65
C ASN A 89 7.89 8.51 6.82
N GLY A 90 7.83 7.49 5.96
CA GLY A 90 8.80 6.38 5.94
C GLY A 90 10.24 6.80 5.64
N ARG A 91 10.45 7.99 5.08
CA ARG A 91 11.78 8.58 4.83
C ARG A 91 12.25 9.50 5.97
N GLY A 92 11.55 9.53 7.10
CA GLY A 92 11.89 10.36 8.25
C GLY A 92 11.69 11.85 8.02
N SER A 93 10.92 12.25 7.01
CA SER A 93 10.59 13.65 6.73
C SER A 93 9.12 13.93 7.06
N GLY A 94 8.80 15.17 7.40
CA GLY A 94 7.46 15.53 7.83
C GLY A 94 7.46 16.84 8.59
N LEU A 95 6.70 16.90 9.68
CA LEU A 95 6.57 18.11 10.48
C LEU A 95 6.27 17.80 11.95
N ILE A 96 6.61 18.75 12.81
CA ILE A 96 6.17 18.77 14.21
C ILE A 96 5.23 19.95 14.41
N ILE A 97 4.11 19.72 15.07
CA ILE A 97 3.17 20.75 15.54
C ILE A 97 3.32 20.87 17.05
N THR A 98 3.61 22.07 17.52
CA THR A 98 3.72 22.37 18.95
C THR A 98 2.62 23.34 19.36
N SER A 99 1.82 22.92 20.33
CA SER A 99 0.80 23.73 21.00
C SER A 99 1.30 24.13 22.37
N LEU A 100 1.40 25.44 22.61
CA LEU A 100 1.72 26.03 23.90
C LEU A 100 0.47 26.72 24.43
N HIS A 101 -0.16 26.12 25.43
CA HIS A 101 -1.32 26.67 26.12
C HIS A 101 -0.90 27.41 27.38
N ASN A 102 -1.37 28.64 27.54
CA ASN A 102 -1.25 29.44 28.76
C ASN A 102 -2.60 30.10 29.10
N ARG A 103 -2.65 30.91 30.16
CA ARG A 103 -3.89 31.62 30.57
C ARG A 103 -4.44 32.60 29.53
N GLU A 104 -3.56 33.16 28.69
CA GLU A 104 -3.93 34.13 27.65
C GLU A 104 -4.45 33.44 26.38
N GLY A 105 -4.16 32.15 26.20
CA GLY A 105 -4.64 31.35 25.09
C GLY A 105 -3.65 30.26 24.63
N THR A 106 -3.91 29.71 23.45
CA THR A 106 -3.08 28.68 22.83
C THR A 106 -2.33 29.25 21.64
N ARG A 107 -1.00 29.07 21.62
CA ARG A 107 -0.16 29.35 20.44
C ARG A 107 0.24 28.05 19.76
N LEU A 108 0.13 28.00 18.44
CA LEU A 108 0.53 26.86 17.63
C LEU A 108 1.74 27.22 16.76
N TYR A 109 2.72 26.34 16.77
CA TYR A 109 3.93 26.43 15.96
C TYR A 109 4.08 25.17 15.13
N SER A 110 4.72 25.30 13.97
CA SER A 110 5.12 24.15 13.17
C SER A 110 6.58 24.25 12.75
N LYS A 111 7.28 23.11 12.78
CA LYS A 111 8.66 22.97 12.31
C LYS A 111 8.75 21.84 11.30
N PRO A 112 9.40 22.02 10.14
CA PRO A 112 9.61 20.94 9.19
C PRO A 112 10.68 19.97 9.71
N ILE A 113 10.47 18.68 9.48
CA ILE A 113 11.46 17.62 9.72
C ILE A 113 11.96 17.11 8.38
N ARG A 114 13.28 17.00 8.23
CA ARG A 114 13.96 16.41 7.07
C ARG A 114 14.95 15.37 7.58
N GLY A 115 14.81 14.13 7.12
CA GLY A 115 15.72 13.03 7.48
C GLY A 115 15.87 12.79 8.99
N GLY A 116 14.80 12.99 9.76
CA GLY A 116 14.80 12.80 11.22
C GLY A 116 15.38 13.97 12.01
N SER A 117 15.58 15.14 11.40
CA SER A 117 16.06 16.36 12.07
C SER A 117 15.37 17.62 11.56
N SER A 118 15.43 18.69 12.36
CA SER A 118 14.83 20.01 12.05
C SER A 118 15.94 21.05 11.84
N GLN A 119 15.73 22.02 10.96
CA GLN A 119 16.69 23.13 10.73
C GLN A 119 16.80 24.05 11.96
N PRO A 120 15.71 24.53 12.58
CA PRO A 120 15.75 25.06 13.95
C PRO A 120 15.94 23.96 14.98
N GLY A 121 16.58 24.27 16.10
CA GLY A 121 16.64 23.36 17.25
C GLY A 121 15.23 22.95 17.74
N LEU A 122 15.07 21.66 18.04
CA LEU A 122 13.86 21.12 18.64
C LEU A 122 13.92 21.26 20.16
N SER A 123 12.78 21.60 20.79
CA SER A 123 12.63 21.53 22.24
C SER A 123 12.75 20.09 22.73
N ARG A 124 12.89 19.89 24.05
CA ARG A 124 12.96 18.55 24.64
C ARG A 124 11.73 17.71 24.29
N GLU A 125 10.55 18.29 24.38
CA GLU A 125 9.26 17.65 24.12
C GLU A 125 9.06 17.38 22.63
N GLU A 126 9.54 18.27 21.76
CA GLU A 126 9.54 18.05 20.31
C GLU A 126 10.48 16.89 19.92
N GLN A 127 11.67 16.82 20.53
CA GLN A 127 12.60 15.70 20.33
C GLN A 127 12.02 14.38 20.81
N GLU A 128 11.34 14.38 21.95
CA GLU A 128 10.66 13.21 22.49
C GLU A 128 9.52 12.75 21.58
N ALA A 129 8.70 13.68 21.09
CA ALA A 129 7.65 13.38 20.12
C ALA A 129 8.22 12.76 18.83
N LEU A 130 9.34 13.29 18.33
CA LEU A 130 10.02 12.75 17.15
C LEU A 130 10.58 11.35 17.39
N LYS A 131 11.14 11.09 18.58
CA LYS A 131 11.62 9.75 18.97
C LYS A 131 10.48 8.74 19.04
N LEU A 132 9.34 9.11 19.63
CA LEU A 132 8.15 8.26 19.68
C LEU A 132 7.65 7.93 18.27
N ALA A 133 7.57 8.92 17.39
CA ALA A 133 7.21 8.69 15.99
C ALA A 133 8.20 7.73 15.28
N GLY A 134 9.50 7.84 15.58
CA GLY A 134 10.52 6.96 15.01
C GLY A 134 10.44 5.50 15.48
N SER A 135 9.88 5.25 16.68
CA SER A 135 9.76 3.91 17.27
C SER A 135 8.58 3.07 16.77
N HIS A 136 7.60 3.70 16.13
CA HIS A 136 6.50 3.05 15.42
C HIS A 136 6.82 2.88 13.94
#